data_AF-A0A0E0IUC1-F1
#
_entry.id   AF-A0A0E0IUC1-F1
#
_cell.length_a   1.000
_cell.length_b   1.000
_cell.length_c   1.000
_cell.angle_alpha   90.00
_cell.angle_beta   90.00
_cell.angle_gamma   90.00
#
_symmetry.space_group_name_H-M   'P 1'
#
loop_
_entity.id
_entity.type
_entity.pdbx_description
1 polymer ?
#
loop_
_entity_poly.entity_id
_entity_poly.type
_entity_poly.pdbx_seq_one_letter_code
_entity_poly.pdbx_strand_id
1 'polypeptide(L)'
;MAANVKVLVVLALLQLMSLHAVVHGGDNGGVSAVATGKHEPKPKQGGGGGDGGCHISGFLHGKAGKCNRAHGSDCCVAGRRYPQFRCSPPVSSARPTPATLTLNSFARGGDGGGRSSCDGRFHPDTAMVVALSSGWLRLDGARRCNRMIRVAAGNGRSALARVVDECDSVNGCDAEHNFEPPCPNDVVDGSPAVWKALGLDEGVGEFKVTCCHASGYVYLHGNETRCPKGNHDCCVAGEHYPRFRTTPAILTLKVFDHGEDDGGVPTSCDMRFHRNTELVVALSSGCHRRIRVFAVAGAASGRSSVVGRVVDDCDSVNGCREEDGFAPPCRNNAVGGSPVVWEKLGLNASVGEFEVVWSCLKNAKERFTTYR
;
A
#
# COMPACT_ATOMS: atom_id res chain seq x y z
N MET A 1 -19.69 49.14 32.15
CA MET A 1 -20.26 49.62 30.88
C MET A 1 -19.13 49.58 29.85
N ALA A 2 -18.80 48.46 29.19
CA ALA A 2 -19.50 47.68 28.16
C ALA A 2 -19.56 48.39 26.78
N ALA A 3 -19.13 47.64 25.73
CA ALA A 3 -19.20 47.86 24.27
C ALA A 3 -18.12 48.76 23.62
N ASN A 4 -17.51 48.47 22.45
CA ASN A 4 -17.58 47.33 21.52
C ASN A 4 -16.44 47.50 20.48
N VAL A 5 -15.39 46.66 20.53
CA VAL A 5 -14.34 46.61 19.49
C VAL A 5 -14.71 45.49 18.50
N LYS A 6 -15.63 45.80 17.56
CA LYS A 6 -16.02 44.88 16.47
C LYS A 6 -16.31 45.56 15.12
N VAL A 7 -15.92 46.82 14.92
CA VAL A 7 -16.37 47.58 13.72
C VAL A 7 -15.27 47.84 12.68
N LEU A 8 -14.01 47.49 12.92
CA LEU A 8 -12.93 47.80 11.97
C LEU A 8 -12.62 46.75 10.88
N VAL A 9 -13.35 45.64 10.78
CA VAL A 9 -13.07 44.59 9.77
C VAL A 9 -14.14 44.48 8.68
N VAL A 10 -15.26 45.20 8.78
CA VAL A 10 -16.40 45.05 7.84
C VAL A 10 -16.33 46.00 6.63
N LEU A 11 -15.40 46.96 6.60
CA LEU A 11 -15.32 47.98 5.53
C LEU A 11 -14.45 47.60 4.32
N ALA A 12 -13.83 46.40 4.30
CA ALA A 12 -12.97 45.97 3.19
C ALA A 12 -13.57 44.88 2.28
N LEU A 13 -14.81 44.44 2.51
CA LEU A 13 -15.46 43.37 1.72
C LEU A 13 -16.63 43.83 0.84
N LEU A 14 -16.83 45.14 0.68
CA LEU A 14 -18.02 45.73 0.03
C LEU A 14 -17.71 46.56 -1.23
N GLN A 15 -16.63 46.25 -1.94
CA GLN A 15 -16.36 46.79 -3.28
C GLN A 15 -15.95 45.68 -4.24
N LEU A 16 -16.89 44.83 -4.67
CA LEU A 16 -16.82 44.14 -5.98
C LEU A 16 -18.12 43.40 -6.36
N MET A 17 -19.28 43.91 -5.96
CA MET A 17 -20.56 43.44 -6.50
C MET A 17 -21.41 44.66 -6.85
N SER A 18 -21.53 44.94 -8.15
CA SER A 18 -22.68 45.53 -8.86
C SER A 18 -22.21 46.31 -10.08
N LEU A 19 -22.18 45.67 -11.25
CA LEU A 19 -22.68 46.32 -12.46
C LEU A 19 -23.52 45.31 -13.24
N HIS A 20 -24.73 45.77 -13.55
CA HIS A 20 -25.94 45.08 -13.96
C HIS A 20 -25.89 44.33 -15.30
N ALA A 21 -26.66 43.25 -15.39
CA ALA A 21 -27.73 43.17 -16.40
C ALA A 21 -28.85 42.21 -15.92
N VAL A 22 -30.02 42.80 -15.72
CA VAL A 22 -31.32 42.15 -15.47
C VAL A 22 -31.96 41.84 -16.83
N VAL A 23 -32.42 40.60 -17.03
CA VAL A 23 -33.64 40.30 -17.80
C VAL A 23 -34.39 39.19 -17.07
N HIS A 24 -35.67 39.47 -16.79
CA HIS A 24 -36.66 38.64 -16.09
C HIS A 24 -37.07 37.38 -16.85
N GLY A 25 -37.40 36.32 -16.10
CA GLY A 25 -38.61 35.53 -16.38
C GLY A 25 -38.54 34.02 -16.11
N GLY A 26 -39.23 33.55 -15.06
CA GLY A 26 -39.94 32.25 -15.07
C GLY A 26 -39.47 31.17 -14.09
N ASP A 27 -40.29 30.91 -13.08
CA ASP A 27 -40.20 29.84 -12.08
C ASP A 27 -40.14 28.41 -12.65
N ASN A 28 -39.38 27.52 -11.99
CA ASN A 28 -39.91 26.37 -11.23
C ASN A 28 -38.81 25.40 -10.78
N GLY A 29 -39.03 24.79 -9.62
CA GLY A 29 -38.04 24.00 -8.87
C GLY A 29 -37.50 22.74 -9.55
N GLY A 30 -36.31 22.33 -9.08
CA GLY A 30 -35.67 21.09 -9.49
C GLY A 30 -34.43 20.84 -8.64
N VAL A 31 -34.51 19.81 -7.82
CA VAL A 31 -33.45 19.16 -7.04
C VAL A 31 -32.04 19.26 -7.63
N SER A 32 -31.10 19.65 -6.76
CA SER A 32 -29.67 19.79 -7.06
C SER A 32 -29.04 18.43 -7.36
N ALA A 33 -28.87 18.12 -8.65
CA ALA A 33 -28.06 16.99 -9.09
C ALA A 33 -26.57 17.35 -8.96
N VAL A 34 -25.88 16.70 -8.03
CA VAL A 34 -24.42 16.67 -7.99
C VAL A 34 -23.94 15.92 -9.23
N ALA A 35 -23.34 16.64 -10.17
CA ALA A 35 -22.69 16.07 -11.33
C ALA A 35 -21.37 15.39 -10.90
N THR A 36 -21.41 14.08 -10.69
CA THR A 36 -20.19 13.26 -10.64
C THR A 36 -19.64 13.10 -12.05
N GLY A 37 -18.34 13.36 -12.20
CA GLY A 37 -17.65 13.36 -13.49
C GLY A 37 -17.72 12.00 -14.18
N LYS A 38 -18.02 12.02 -15.48
CA LYS A 38 -18.02 10.85 -16.36
C LYS A 38 -16.60 10.28 -16.48
N HIS A 39 -16.41 8.99 -16.18
CA HIS A 39 -15.19 8.25 -16.51
C HIS A 39 -15.30 7.65 -17.92
N GLU A 40 -14.61 8.25 -18.89
CA GLU A 40 -14.22 7.59 -20.14
C GLU A 40 -12.80 7.02 -19.98
N PRO A 41 -12.59 5.70 -20.15
CA PRO A 41 -11.25 5.13 -20.23
C PRO A 41 -10.62 5.59 -21.55
N LYS A 42 -9.62 6.47 -21.42
CA LYS A 42 -8.85 6.97 -22.56
C LYS A 42 -7.91 5.86 -23.07
N PRO A 43 -8.01 5.40 -24.32
CA PRO A 43 -7.09 4.41 -24.87
C PRO A 43 -5.73 5.08 -25.13
N LYS A 44 -4.66 4.59 -24.49
CA LYS A 44 -3.30 4.88 -24.92
C LYS A 44 -2.98 3.99 -26.13
N GLN A 45 -3.03 4.56 -27.33
CA GLN A 45 -2.47 3.92 -28.52
C GLN A 45 -0.95 4.04 -28.47
N GLY A 46 -0.25 2.90 -28.38
CA GLY A 46 1.19 2.78 -28.62
C GLY A 46 1.41 1.93 -29.85
N GLY A 47 2.01 2.51 -30.89
CA GLY A 47 2.31 1.87 -32.17
C GLY A 47 3.33 0.74 -32.07
N GLY A 48 3.23 -0.19 -33.02
CA GLY A 48 3.97 -1.45 -33.04
C GLY A 48 5.48 -1.32 -33.21
N GLY A 49 6.18 -2.25 -32.56
CA GLY A 49 7.62 -2.52 -32.65
C GLY A 49 7.97 -3.54 -31.57
N GLY A 50 8.49 -4.70 -31.97
CA GLY A 50 8.64 -5.88 -31.12
C GLY A 50 9.51 -5.66 -29.88
N ASP A 51 8.89 -5.76 -28.72
CA ASP A 51 9.47 -6.11 -27.43
C ASP A 51 8.36 -6.82 -26.63
N GLY A 52 8.67 -7.75 -25.72
CA GLY A 52 7.72 -8.67 -25.07
C GLY A 52 6.72 -8.03 -24.09
N GLY A 53 5.99 -7.00 -24.51
CA GLY A 53 5.02 -6.25 -23.71
C GLY A 53 3.66 -6.94 -23.60
N CYS A 54 2.89 -6.55 -22.59
CA CYS A 54 1.50 -6.97 -22.46
C CYS A 54 0.59 -6.11 -23.37
N HIS A 55 -0.12 -6.76 -24.29
CA HIS A 55 -1.00 -6.12 -25.26
C HIS A 55 -2.46 -6.57 -25.09
N ILE A 56 -3.38 -5.79 -25.65
CA ILE A 56 -4.81 -6.14 -25.73
C ILE A 56 -4.94 -7.46 -26.49
N SER A 57 -5.57 -8.44 -25.87
CA SER A 57 -5.79 -9.77 -26.43
C SER A 57 -7.08 -9.89 -27.26
N GLY A 58 -8.02 -8.96 -27.07
CA GLY A 58 -9.31 -8.98 -27.73
C GLY A 58 -10.20 -7.83 -27.28
N PHE A 59 -11.44 -7.81 -27.77
CA PHE A 59 -12.46 -6.85 -27.34
C PHE A 59 -13.78 -7.56 -27.09
N LEU A 60 -14.36 -7.27 -25.93
CA LEU A 60 -15.69 -7.69 -25.56
C LEU A 60 -16.70 -6.60 -25.97
N HIS A 61 -17.80 -6.99 -26.62
CA HIS A 61 -18.89 -6.07 -26.90
C HIS A 61 -19.87 -6.06 -25.72
N GLY A 62 -20.05 -4.90 -25.12
CA GLY A 62 -20.92 -4.73 -23.98
C GLY A 62 -22.36 -5.10 -24.30
N LYS A 63 -23.01 -5.77 -23.36
CA LYS A 63 -24.45 -6.01 -23.35
C LYS A 63 -25.04 -5.22 -22.20
N ALA A 64 -26.07 -4.41 -22.48
CA ALA A 64 -26.86 -3.82 -21.41
C ALA A 64 -27.68 -4.95 -20.75
N GLY A 65 -27.65 -5.01 -19.43
CA GLY A 65 -28.41 -5.99 -18.65
C GLY A 65 -28.91 -5.40 -17.34
N LYS A 66 -29.24 -6.27 -16.38
CA LYS A 66 -29.71 -5.88 -15.04
C LYS A 66 -28.56 -5.46 -14.12
N CYS A 67 -27.60 -4.69 -14.65
CA CYS A 67 -26.51 -4.16 -13.84
C CYS A 67 -27.08 -3.26 -12.73
N ASN A 68 -26.69 -3.51 -11.49
CA ASN A 68 -27.06 -2.67 -10.37
C ASN A 68 -26.07 -1.50 -10.29
N ARG A 69 -26.55 -0.27 -10.46
CA ARG A 69 -25.72 0.94 -10.29
C ARG A 69 -25.56 1.38 -8.84
N ALA A 70 -26.21 0.70 -7.89
CA ALA A 70 -25.99 0.96 -6.48
C ALA A 70 -24.51 0.73 -6.12
N HIS A 71 -24.00 1.50 -5.15
CA HIS A 71 -22.61 1.42 -4.67
C HIS A 71 -21.52 1.79 -5.69
N GLY A 72 -21.87 2.38 -6.84
CA GLY A 72 -20.88 2.94 -7.77
C GLY A 72 -20.36 1.97 -8.83
N SER A 73 -20.98 0.79 -9.00
CA SER A 73 -20.62 -0.16 -10.05
C SER A 73 -20.73 0.44 -11.45
N ASP A 74 -19.65 0.30 -12.23
CA ASP A 74 -19.63 0.66 -13.65
C ASP A 74 -20.36 -0.39 -14.47
N CYS A 75 -21.44 0.01 -15.15
CA CYS A 75 -22.23 -0.92 -15.97
C CYS A 75 -21.77 -0.94 -17.43
N CYS A 76 -21.78 -2.12 -18.05
CA CYS A 76 -21.55 -2.24 -19.48
C CYS A 76 -22.59 -1.50 -20.31
N VAL A 77 -22.12 -0.82 -21.35
CA VAL A 77 -22.96 -0.12 -22.33
C VAL A 77 -23.12 -1.00 -23.55
N ALA A 78 -24.36 -1.19 -24.00
CA ALA A 78 -24.67 -2.00 -25.18
C ALA A 78 -23.86 -1.52 -26.41
N GLY A 79 -23.17 -2.44 -27.07
CA GLY A 79 -22.38 -2.16 -28.28
C GLY A 79 -21.04 -1.48 -28.05
N ARG A 80 -20.74 -1.00 -26.84
CA ARG A 80 -19.42 -0.44 -26.50
C ARG A 80 -18.37 -1.55 -26.46
N ARG A 81 -17.18 -1.28 -26.97
CA ARG A 81 -16.04 -2.23 -26.95
C ARG A 81 -15.23 -2.03 -25.68
N TYR A 82 -15.00 -3.12 -24.95
CA TYR A 82 -14.17 -3.19 -23.75
C TYR A 82 -12.92 -4.03 -24.04
N PRO A 83 -11.72 -3.54 -23.72
CA PRO A 83 -10.48 -4.27 -24.00
C PRO A 83 -10.37 -5.50 -23.09
N GLN A 84 -9.91 -6.62 -23.66
CA GLN A 84 -9.65 -7.85 -22.92
C GLN A 84 -8.14 -8.07 -22.82
N PHE A 85 -7.66 -8.50 -21.65
CA PHE A 85 -6.26 -8.77 -21.38
C PHE A 85 -6.09 -10.17 -20.79
N ARG A 86 -5.25 -10.98 -21.45
CA ARG A 86 -4.77 -12.27 -20.91
C ARG A 86 -3.42 -12.16 -20.20
N CYS A 87 -2.86 -10.97 -20.18
CA CYS A 87 -1.59 -10.63 -19.59
C CYS A 87 -1.76 -9.41 -18.68
N SER A 88 -0.75 -9.17 -17.83
CA SER A 88 -0.64 -7.97 -17.00
C SER A 88 0.75 -7.35 -17.21
N PRO A 89 0.98 -6.10 -16.78
CA PRO A 89 2.32 -5.50 -16.81
C PRO A 89 3.36 -6.40 -16.13
N PRO A 90 4.62 -6.39 -16.61
CA PRO A 90 5.66 -7.27 -16.10
C PRO A 90 5.93 -7.03 -14.61
N VAL A 91 6.02 -8.11 -13.84
CA VAL A 91 6.44 -8.08 -12.43
C VAL A 91 7.94 -8.26 -12.39
N SER A 92 8.64 -7.33 -11.76
CA SER A 92 10.05 -7.51 -11.46
C SER A 92 10.20 -8.12 -10.08
N SER A 93 11.18 -9.01 -9.90
CA SER A 93 11.73 -9.17 -8.57
C SER A 93 12.36 -7.83 -8.18
N ALA A 94 13.38 -7.32 -8.86
CA ALA A 94 14.17 -6.16 -8.44
C ALA A 94 13.44 -4.85 -8.02
N ARG A 95 12.17 -4.61 -8.41
CA ARG A 95 11.43 -3.37 -8.09
C ARG A 95 9.94 -3.63 -7.77
N PRO A 96 9.30 -2.82 -6.92
CA PRO A 96 7.85 -2.84 -6.75
C PRO A 96 7.12 -2.66 -8.08
N THR A 97 6.03 -3.41 -8.25
CA THR A 97 5.20 -3.36 -9.47
C THR A 97 4.12 -2.29 -9.30
N PRO A 98 4.05 -1.28 -10.17
CA PRO A 98 2.96 -0.30 -10.14
C PRO A 98 1.61 -0.98 -10.39
N ALA A 99 0.59 -0.58 -9.63
CA ALA A 99 -0.77 -1.09 -9.76
C ALA A 99 -1.82 -0.02 -9.44
N THR A 100 -3.06 -0.31 -9.81
CA THR A 100 -4.25 0.41 -9.38
C THR A 100 -4.95 -0.43 -8.31
N LEU A 101 -5.08 0.13 -7.10
CA LEU A 101 -5.90 -0.44 -6.05
C LEU A 101 -7.35 -0.05 -6.29
N THR A 102 -8.25 -1.04 -6.27
CA THR A 102 -9.71 -0.86 -6.30
C THR A 102 -10.31 -1.43 -5.01
N LEU A 103 -11.54 -1.05 -4.68
CA LEU A 103 -12.25 -1.48 -3.47
C LEU A 103 -13.28 -2.55 -3.83
N ASN A 104 -13.25 -3.68 -3.12
CA ASN A 104 -14.20 -4.77 -3.32
C ASN A 104 -14.51 -5.51 -2.02
N SER A 105 -15.78 -5.81 -1.79
CA SER A 105 -16.28 -6.70 -0.75
C SER A 105 -16.33 -8.14 -1.25
N PHE A 106 -15.51 -8.99 -0.63
CA PHE A 106 -15.49 -10.44 -0.86
C PHE A 106 -16.53 -11.19 0.00
N ALA A 107 -17.41 -10.46 0.69
CA ALA A 107 -18.40 -11.02 1.57
C ALA A 107 -19.59 -11.59 0.78
N ARG A 108 -20.36 -12.47 1.42
CA ARG A 108 -21.60 -12.97 0.80
C ARG A 108 -22.58 -11.81 0.63
N GLY A 109 -22.97 -11.55 -0.62
CA GLY A 109 -23.88 -10.44 -0.95
C GLY A 109 -23.17 -9.09 -1.03
N GLY A 110 -21.84 -9.07 -1.01
CA GLY A 110 -21.04 -7.92 -1.43
C GLY A 110 -21.03 -7.73 -2.95
N ASP A 111 -20.32 -6.72 -3.41
CA ASP A 111 -20.11 -6.36 -4.81
C ASP A 111 -19.17 -7.33 -5.55
N GLY A 112 -18.29 -8.05 -4.85
CA GLY A 112 -17.40 -9.07 -5.44
C GLY A 112 -18.11 -10.30 -6.02
N GLY A 113 -19.45 -10.33 -5.93
CA GLY A 113 -20.29 -11.32 -6.59
C GLY A 113 -20.16 -12.72 -6.01
N GLY A 114 -19.41 -13.59 -6.71
CA GLY A 114 -19.31 -15.02 -6.44
C GLY A 114 -18.38 -15.39 -5.27
N ARG A 115 -18.19 -16.70 -5.08
CA ARG A 115 -17.16 -17.21 -4.15
C ARG A 115 -15.79 -17.06 -4.81
N SER A 116 -14.77 -16.71 -4.03
CA SER A 116 -13.45 -16.41 -4.55
C SER A 116 -12.78 -17.59 -5.24
N SER A 117 -12.16 -17.37 -6.39
CA SER A 117 -11.69 -18.40 -7.32
C SER A 117 -10.52 -19.25 -6.80
N CYS A 118 -9.78 -18.80 -5.79
CA CYS A 118 -8.64 -19.56 -5.27
C CYS A 118 -9.00 -20.60 -4.21
N ASP A 119 -10.05 -20.37 -3.41
CA ASP A 119 -10.42 -21.27 -2.30
C ASP A 119 -11.92 -21.60 -2.25
N GLY A 120 -12.72 -21.02 -3.14
CA GLY A 120 -14.17 -21.23 -3.22
C GLY A 120 -14.89 -20.73 -1.98
N ARG A 121 -14.45 -19.65 -1.35
CA ARG A 121 -15.05 -19.09 -0.12
C ARG A 121 -15.42 -17.63 -0.29
N PHE A 122 -16.27 -17.14 0.62
CA PHE A 122 -16.45 -15.71 0.84
C PHE A 122 -15.51 -15.29 1.98
N HIS A 123 -15.08 -14.03 1.98
CA HIS A 123 -14.24 -13.45 3.03
C HIS A 123 -14.93 -12.21 3.61
N PRO A 124 -14.96 -12.04 4.95
CA PRO A 124 -15.54 -10.83 5.54
C PRO A 124 -14.70 -9.61 5.18
N ASP A 125 -15.31 -8.43 5.15
CA ASP A 125 -14.63 -7.16 4.83
C ASP A 125 -13.48 -6.80 5.77
N THR A 126 -13.47 -7.42 6.96
CA THR A 126 -12.39 -7.31 7.94
C THR A 126 -11.16 -8.16 7.59
N ALA A 127 -11.23 -9.04 6.59
CA ALA A 127 -10.12 -9.89 6.18
C ALA A 127 -9.16 -9.14 5.24
N MET A 128 -7.85 -9.31 5.45
CA MET A 128 -6.81 -8.72 4.59
C MET A 128 -6.62 -9.55 3.32
N VAL A 129 -7.54 -9.40 2.36
CA VAL A 129 -7.58 -10.20 1.13
C VAL A 129 -7.68 -9.32 -0.11
N VAL A 130 -7.20 -9.86 -1.23
CA VAL A 130 -7.21 -9.19 -2.54
C VAL A 130 -7.52 -10.15 -3.69
N ALA A 131 -8.04 -9.61 -4.79
CA ALA A 131 -7.99 -10.21 -6.12
C ALA A 131 -6.86 -9.59 -6.94
N LEU A 132 -6.34 -10.33 -7.92
CA LEU A 132 -5.35 -9.81 -8.88
C LEU A 132 -5.91 -9.92 -10.30
N SER A 133 -5.57 -8.95 -11.16
CA SER A 133 -5.82 -9.07 -12.61
C SER A 133 -5.34 -10.42 -13.15
N SER A 134 -6.07 -10.97 -14.13
CA SER A 134 -5.87 -12.32 -14.67
C SER A 134 -4.42 -12.68 -15.02
N GLY A 135 -3.65 -11.72 -15.56
CA GLY A 135 -2.25 -11.92 -15.92
C GLY A 135 -1.32 -12.04 -14.70
N TRP A 136 -1.51 -11.22 -13.67
CA TRP A 136 -0.74 -11.32 -12.42
C TRP A 136 -1.09 -12.56 -11.62
N LEU A 137 -2.37 -12.97 -11.60
CA LEU A 137 -2.76 -14.21 -10.94
C LEU A 137 -2.09 -15.43 -11.55
N ARG A 138 -1.90 -15.46 -12.89
CA ARG A 138 -1.32 -16.60 -13.64
C ARG A 138 0.13 -16.38 -14.08
N LEU A 139 0.86 -15.51 -13.38
CA LEU A 139 2.23 -15.18 -13.77
C LEU A 139 3.13 -16.43 -13.84
N ASP A 140 3.97 -16.52 -14.88
CA ASP A 140 4.89 -17.63 -15.14
C ASP A 140 4.21 -19.02 -15.22
N GLY A 141 2.93 -19.05 -15.59
CA GLY A 141 2.15 -20.29 -15.72
C GLY A 141 1.66 -20.87 -14.39
N ALA A 142 1.94 -20.21 -13.26
CA ALA A 142 1.51 -20.65 -11.94
C ALA A 142 0.39 -19.73 -11.40
N ARG A 143 -0.65 -20.33 -10.82
CA ARG A 143 -1.66 -19.56 -10.07
C ARG A 143 -1.06 -19.09 -8.74
N ARG A 144 -1.07 -17.78 -8.50
CA ARG A 144 -0.59 -17.15 -7.25
C ARG A 144 -1.59 -17.19 -6.10
N CYS A 145 -2.59 -18.06 -6.21
CA CYS A 145 -3.60 -18.28 -5.19
C CYS A 145 -2.99 -18.56 -3.81
N ASN A 146 -3.60 -17.97 -2.78
CA ASN A 146 -3.20 -18.06 -1.37
C ASN A 146 -1.81 -17.50 -1.06
N ARG A 147 -1.18 -16.79 -2.01
CA ARG A 147 0.08 -16.10 -1.73
C ARG A 147 -0.18 -14.73 -1.14
N MET A 148 0.67 -14.32 -0.21
CA MET A 148 0.72 -12.97 0.31
C MET A 148 1.38 -12.03 -0.69
N ILE A 149 0.78 -10.85 -0.83
CA ILE A 149 1.38 -9.69 -1.46
C ILE A 149 1.51 -8.57 -0.45
N ARG A 150 2.46 -7.68 -0.71
CA ARG A 150 2.55 -6.39 -0.06
C ARG A 150 1.97 -5.34 -0.99
N VAL A 151 1.04 -4.54 -0.50
CA VAL A 151 0.49 -3.36 -1.19
C VAL A 151 1.00 -2.13 -0.47
N ALA A 152 1.59 -1.18 -1.18
CA ALA A 152 2.13 0.05 -0.60
C ALA A 152 1.53 1.27 -1.31
N ALA A 153 1.03 2.21 -0.51
CA ALA A 153 0.53 3.48 -0.98
C ALA A 153 1.64 4.56 -0.92
N GLY A 154 1.53 5.58 -1.77
CA GLY A 154 2.50 6.68 -1.82
C GLY A 154 2.56 7.56 -0.55
N ASN A 155 1.67 7.32 0.42
CA ASN A 155 1.65 8.00 1.73
C ASN A 155 2.58 7.33 2.77
N GLY A 156 3.37 6.32 2.37
CA GLY A 156 4.27 5.56 3.22
C GLY A 156 3.63 4.31 3.84
N ARG A 157 2.30 4.25 3.94
CA ARG A 157 1.60 3.11 4.52
C ARG A 157 1.64 1.91 3.58
N SER A 158 1.72 0.73 4.17
CA SER A 158 1.62 -0.51 3.40
C SER A 158 0.92 -1.62 4.19
N ALA A 159 0.36 -2.58 3.46
CA ALA A 159 -0.47 -3.65 3.98
C ALA A 159 -0.01 -4.99 3.40
N LEU A 160 -0.12 -6.05 4.20
CA LEU A 160 -0.01 -7.43 3.72
C LEU A 160 -1.41 -7.96 3.45
N ALA A 161 -1.61 -8.58 2.29
CA ALA A 161 -2.90 -9.15 1.92
C ALA A 161 -2.71 -10.51 1.22
N ARG A 162 -3.65 -11.44 1.45
CA ARG A 162 -3.67 -12.73 0.79
C ARG A 162 -4.43 -12.65 -0.53
N VAL A 163 -3.85 -13.20 -1.60
CA VAL A 163 -4.52 -13.35 -2.89
C VAL A 163 -5.54 -14.48 -2.79
N VAL A 164 -6.82 -14.14 -2.87
CA VAL A 164 -7.94 -15.09 -2.77
C VAL A 164 -8.73 -15.19 -4.06
N ASP A 165 -8.59 -14.23 -4.96
CA ASP A 165 -9.42 -14.18 -6.16
C ASP A 165 -8.73 -13.65 -7.41
N GLU A 166 -9.47 -13.71 -8.51
CA GLU A 166 -9.14 -13.15 -9.81
C GLU A 166 -10.01 -11.94 -10.10
N CYS A 167 -9.40 -10.82 -10.46
CA CYS A 167 -10.09 -9.73 -11.13
C CYS A 167 -10.06 -10.05 -12.63
N ASP A 168 -11.14 -10.61 -13.17
CA ASP A 168 -11.17 -11.16 -14.53
C ASP A 168 -11.04 -10.06 -15.58
N SER A 169 -9.89 -10.00 -16.24
CA SER A 169 -9.59 -9.01 -17.28
C SER A 169 -9.95 -9.47 -18.69
N VAL A 170 -10.60 -10.62 -18.83
CA VAL A 170 -11.04 -11.20 -20.10
C VAL A 170 -12.56 -11.20 -20.20
N ASN A 171 -13.26 -11.66 -19.17
CA ASN A 171 -14.72 -11.81 -19.18
C ASN A 171 -15.41 -10.65 -18.44
N GLY A 172 -16.71 -10.49 -18.68
CA GLY A 172 -17.50 -9.37 -18.21
C GLY A 172 -18.74 -9.16 -19.07
N CYS A 173 -19.50 -8.11 -18.80
CA CYS A 173 -20.70 -7.70 -19.53
C CYS A 173 -21.73 -8.81 -19.77
N ASP A 174 -21.81 -9.78 -18.86
CA ASP A 174 -22.74 -10.90 -18.89
C ASP A 174 -23.40 -11.10 -17.53
N ALA A 175 -24.31 -12.07 -17.44
CA ALA A 175 -25.06 -12.31 -16.21
C ALA A 175 -24.20 -12.86 -15.06
N GLU A 176 -23.09 -13.54 -15.34
CA GLU A 176 -22.18 -14.08 -14.32
C GLU A 176 -21.39 -12.96 -13.64
N HIS A 177 -21.08 -11.89 -14.40
CA HIS A 177 -20.34 -10.72 -13.95
C HIS A 177 -21.25 -9.51 -13.67
N ASN A 178 -22.55 -9.72 -13.38
CA ASN A 178 -23.52 -8.65 -13.11
C ASN A 178 -23.59 -7.54 -14.19
N PHE A 179 -23.20 -7.84 -15.42
CA PHE A 179 -23.04 -6.91 -16.53
C PHE A 179 -22.04 -5.76 -16.27
N GLU A 180 -21.06 -5.96 -15.40
CA GLU A 180 -19.90 -5.09 -15.17
C GLU A 180 -18.80 -5.33 -16.21
N PRO A 181 -17.97 -4.33 -16.57
CA PRO A 181 -16.94 -4.49 -17.58
C PRO A 181 -15.82 -5.42 -17.12
N PRO A 182 -15.05 -6.02 -18.06
CA PRO A 182 -13.82 -6.72 -17.72
C PRO A 182 -12.88 -5.84 -16.92
N CYS A 183 -12.22 -6.44 -15.93
CA CYS A 183 -11.25 -5.78 -15.08
C CYS A 183 -10.06 -5.23 -15.91
N PRO A 184 -9.48 -4.07 -15.54
CA PRO A 184 -8.20 -3.66 -16.09
C PRO A 184 -7.07 -4.66 -15.76
N ASN A 185 -5.96 -4.59 -16.49
CA ASN A 185 -4.89 -5.59 -16.39
C ASN A 185 -3.80 -5.27 -15.36
N ASP A 186 -3.92 -4.15 -14.65
CA ASP A 186 -2.99 -3.64 -13.65
C ASP A 186 -3.65 -3.42 -12.28
N VAL A 187 -4.66 -4.23 -11.95
CA VAL A 187 -5.49 -4.08 -10.75
C VAL A 187 -5.08 -5.04 -9.64
N VAL A 188 -4.95 -4.46 -8.43
CA VAL A 188 -5.08 -5.17 -7.16
C VAL A 188 -6.44 -4.76 -6.61
N ASP A 189 -7.35 -5.70 -6.44
CA ASP A 189 -8.69 -5.41 -5.97
C ASP A 189 -8.82 -5.80 -4.51
N GLY A 190 -8.93 -4.83 -3.61
CA GLY A 190 -8.67 -5.01 -2.18
C GLY A 190 -9.91 -4.86 -1.31
N SER A 191 -9.94 -5.65 -0.23
CA SER A 191 -10.99 -5.54 0.78
C SER A 191 -10.98 -4.20 1.51
N PRO A 192 -12.10 -3.80 2.16
CA PRO A 192 -12.13 -2.61 3.01
C PRO A 192 -11.03 -2.60 4.08
N ALA A 193 -10.68 -3.77 4.65
CA ALA A 193 -9.56 -3.87 5.59
C ALA A 193 -8.21 -3.46 4.97
N VAL A 194 -7.95 -3.78 3.71
CA VAL A 194 -6.71 -3.36 3.01
C VAL A 194 -6.69 -1.84 2.84
N TRP A 195 -7.79 -1.24 2.40
CA TRP A 195 -7.92 0.21 2.26
C TRP A 195 -7.72 0.95 3.58
N LYS A 196 -8.39 0.48 4.63
CA LYS A 196 -8.24 1.01 5.99
C LYS A 196 -6.81 0.90 6.52
N ALA A 197 -6.14 -0.23 6.29
CA ALA A 197 -4.75 -0.42 6.68
C ALA A 197 -3.80 0.55 5.97
N LEU A 198 -4.08 0.87 4.70
CA LEU A 198 -3.35 1.87 3.92
C LEU A 198 -3.74 3.32 4.25
N GLY A 199 -4.76 3.53 5.09
CA GLY A 199 -5.24 4.86 5.46
C GLY A 199 -5.82 5.64 4.29
N LEU A 200 -6.44 4.93 3.35
CA LEU A 200 -7.07 5.51 2.17
C LEU A 200 -8.56 5.72 2.43
N ASP A 201 -9.13 6.76 1.82
CA ASP A 201 -10.57 6.99 1.81
C ASP A 201 -11.22 6.09 0.75
N GLU A 202 -12.08 5.18 1.20
CA GLU A 202 -12.84 4.27 0.37
C GLU A 202 -13.74 5.00 -0.65
N GLY A 203 -14.16 6.23 -0.35
CA GLY A 203 -14.98 7.05 -1.25
C GLY A 203 -14.29 7.49 -2.55
N VAL A 204 -12.97 7.31 -2.67
CA VAL A 204 -12.21 7.64 -3.90
C VAL A 204 -12.37 6.54 -4.97
N GLY A 205 -12.65 5.30 -4.58
CA GLY A 205 -12.86 4.16 -5.47
C GLY A 205 -11.58 3.54 -6.05
N GLU A 206 -10.64 4.36 -6.54
CA GLU A 206 -9.37 3.88 -7.10
C GLU A 206 -8.16 4.65 -6.56
N PHE A 207 -7.05 3.96 -6.31
CA PHE A 207 -5.80 4.59 -5.85
C PHE A 207 -4.55 3.99 -6.47
N LYS A 208 -3.54 4.81 -6.77
CA LYS A 208 -2.26 4.31 -7.31
C LYS A 208 -1.40 3.74 -6.18
N VAL A 209 -1.00 2.49 -6.33
CA VAL A 209 -0.18 1.74 -5.37
C VAL A 209 0.99 1.07 -6.06
N THR A 210 1.88 0.50 -5.27
CA THR A 210 2.83 -0.51 -5.75
C THR A 210 2.59 -1.81 -5.01
N CYS A 211 2.89 -2.95 -5.65
CA CYS A 211 2.81 -4.24 -5.02
C CYS A 211 4.07 -5.09 -5.23
N CYS A 212 4.35 -5.94 -4.24
CA CYS A 212 5.42 -6.93 -4.30
C CYS A 212 4.88 -8.31 -3.93
N HIS A 213 5.28 -9.33 -4.68
CA HIS A 213 4.93 -10.71 -4.37
C HIS A 213 5.89 -11.31 -3.34
N ALA A 214 5.36 -12.12 -2.43
CA ALA A 214 6.21 -12.94 -1.56
C ALA A 214 7.04 -13.90 -2.42
N SER A 215 8.36 -13.84 -2.23
CA SER A 215 9.37 -14.67 -2.92
C SER A 215 9.58 -16.04 -2.28
N GLY A 216 8.92 -16.29 -1.16
CA GLY A 216 9.02 -17.48 -0.33
C GLY A 216 8.35 -17.26 1.03
N TYR A 217 8.33 -18.29 1.86
CA TYR A 217 7.84 -18.23 3.24
C TYR A 217 8.88 -18.84 4.15
N VAL A 218 9.02 -18.31 5.35
CA VAL A 218 9.69 -19.00 6.45
C VAL A 218 8.61 -19.73 7.23
N TYR A 219 8.75 -21.05 7.34
CA TYR A 219 8.03 -21.82 8.34
C TYR A 219 8.76 -21.65 9.65
N LEU A 220 8.06 -21.15 10.66
CA LEU A 220 8.58 -21.12 12.01
C LEU A 220 7.76 -22.07 12.87
N HIS A 221 8.47 -22.94 13.58
CA HIS A 221 7.93 -24.03 14.41
C HIS A 221 7.33 -23.50 15.73
N GLY A 222 6.46 -22.51 15.67
CA GLY A 222 5.66 -22.07 16.81
C GLY A 222 4.37 -22.90 16.86
N ASN A 223 4.23 -23.76 17.86
CA ASN A 223 2.98 -24.45 18.19
C ASN A 223 2.05 -23.59 19.06
N GLU A 224 2.53 -22.44 19.55
CA GLU A 224 1.82 -21.55 20.47
C GLU A 224 1.80 -20.11 19.95
N THR A 225 0.66 -19.44 20.14
CA THR A 225 0.54 -18.00 19.88
C THR A 225 1.05 -17.22 21.08
N ARG A 226 2.16 -16.49 20.93
CA ARG A 226 2.78 -15.68 21.99
C ARG A 226 3.19 -14.32 21.44
N CYS A 227 3.00 -13.28 22.25
CA CYS A 227 3.37 -11.91 21.93
C CYS A 227 4.55 -11.48 22.81
N PRO A 228 5.54 -10.76 22.27
CA PRO A 228 6.52 -10.05 23.10
C PRO A 228 5.80 -9.06 24.03
N LYS A 229 6.28 -8.90 25.27
CA LYS A 229 5.68 -7.95 26.22
C LYS A 229 5.74 -6.53 25.65
N GLY A 230 4.59 -5.87 25.58
CA GLY A 230 4.49 -4.49 25.09
C GLY A 230 4.52 -4.34 23.56
N ASN A 231 4.53 -5.43 22.79
CA ASN A 231 4.45 -5.41 21.33
C ASN A 231 3.14 -6.05 20.82
N HIS A 232 2.56 -5.47 19.76
CA HIS A 232 1.37 -5.99 19.10
C HIS A 232 1.68 -7.00 17.99
N ASP A 233 2.94 -7.12 17.56
CA ASP A 233 3.38 -8.14 16.62
C ASP A 233 3.65 -9.48 17.34
N CYS A 234 2.64 -10.34 17.34
CA CYS A 234 2.69 -11.66 17.96
C CYS A 234 3.12 -12.75 16.99
N CYS A 235 3.87 -13.72 17.48
CA CYS A 235 4.03 -14.99 16.80
C CYS A 235 2.75 -15.80 16.96
N VAL A 236 2.09 -16.12 15.85
CA VAL A 236 0.84 -16.90 15.84
C VAL A 236 1.14 -18.34 15.45
N ALA A 237 0.58 -19.29 16.21
CA ALA A 237 0.78 -20.71 15.96
C ALA A 237 0.31 -21.12 14.56
N GLY A 238 1.17 -21.81 13.81
CA GLY A 238 0.85 -22.30 12.46
C GLY A 238 0.82 -21.22 11.36
N GLU A 239 1.17 -19.97 11.66
CA GLU A 239 1.26 -18.92 10.64
C GLU A 239 2.54 -19.02 9.79
N HIS A 240 2.44 -18.59 8.55
CA HIS A 240 3.56 -18.54 7.61
C HIS A 240 4.01 -17.10 7.41
N TYR A 241 5.30 -16.83 7.67
CA TYR A 241 5.83 -15.48 7.53
C TYR A 241 6.40 -15.28 6.12
N PRO A 242 5.76 -14.45 5.26
CA PRO A 242 6.21 -14.26 3.89
C PRO A 242 7.53 -13.50 3.83
N ARG A 243 8.48 -13.98 3.01
CA ARG A 243 9.70 -13.25 2.64
C ARG A 243 9.50 -12.54 1.31
N PHE A 244 9.87 -11.26 1.28
CA PHE A 244 9.86 -10.45 0.06
C PHE A 244 11.30 -10.21 -0.37
N ARG A 245 11.81 -10.95 -1.37
CA ARG A 245 13.19 -10.80 -1.86
C ARG A 245 13.53 -9.37 -2.26
N THR A 246 12.52 -8.59 -2.61
CA THR A 246 12.70 -7.33 -3.30
C THR A 246 11.62 -6.34 -2.93
N THR A 247 12.02 -5.51 -1.99
CA THR A 247 11.27 -4.36 -1.58
C THR A 247 12.29 -3.28 -1.28
N PRO A 248 12.00 -2.02 -1.61
CA PRO A 248 12.78 -0.90 -1.10
C PRO A 248 12.87 -1.03 0.42
N ALA A 249 13.94 -0.52 1.03
CA ALA A 249 14.08 -0.66 2.46
C ALA A 249 12.89 0.01 3.15
N ILE A 250 12.29 -0.66 4.13
CA ILE A 250 11.11 -0.13 4.83
C ILE A 250 11.53 0.26 6.22
N LEU A 251 11.42 1.54 6.54
CA LEU A 251 11.55 2.03 7.88
C LEU A 251 10.32 1.57 8.67
N THR A 252 10.54 0.82 9.75
CA THR A 252 9.52 0.45 10.74
C THR A 252 9.83 1.15 12.05
N LEU A 253 8.82 1.39 12.89
CA LEU A 253 9.04 1.91 14.23
C LEU A 253 9.54 0.76 15.13
N LYS A 254 10.72 0.94 15.74
CA LYS A 254 11.23 0.01 16.75
C LYS A 254 11.43 0.76 18.08
N VAL A 255 10.83 0.22 19.13
CA VAL A 255 10.99 0.72 20.50
C VAL A 255 12.25 0.09 21.10
N PHE A 256 13.11 0.91 21.69
CA PHE A 256 14.36 0.49 22.32
C PHE A 256 14.34 0.65 23.84
N ASP A 257 13.40 1.43 24.42
CA ASP A 257 13.27 1.67 25.87
C ASP A 257 12.79 0.43 26.65
N HIS A 258 13.55 -0.65 26.60
CA HIS A 258 13.36 -1.86 27.40
C HIS A 258 14.60 -2.07 28.27
N GLY A 259 14.41 -2.32 29.57
CA GLY A 259 15.47 -2.67 30.51
C GLY A 259 15.42 -4.15 30.91
N GLU A 260 16.45 -4.60 31.62
CA GLU A 260 16.54 -5.96 32.16
C GLU A 260 15.35 -6.29 33.08
N ASP A 261 14.91 -5.30 33.89
CA ASP A 261 13.78 -5.43 34.82
C ASP A 261 12.43 -5.67 34.12
N ASP A 262 12.29 -5.27 32.85
CA ASP A 262 11.08 -5.46 32.06
C ASP A 262 11.12 -6.76 31.21
N GLY A 263 12.20 -7.54 31.33
CA GLY A 263 12.47 -8.71 30.49
C GLY A 263 12.99 -8.33 29.10
N GLY A 264 13.60 -7.16 28.95
CA GLY A 264 14.24 -6.72 27.71
C GLY A 264 15.55 -7.48 27.46
N VAL A 265 15.84 -7.75 26.19
CA VAL A 265 17.12 -8.34 25.75
C VAL A 265 18.01 -7.22 25.20
N PRO A 266 19.31 -7.16 25.55
CA PRO A 266 20.25 -6.21 24.95
C PRO A 266 20.34 -6.37 23.42
N THR A 267 20.63 -5.29 22.71
CA THR A 267 20.69 -5.31 21.25
C THR A 267 21.90 -6.10 20.75
N SER A 268 21.72 -6.87 19.68
CA SER A 268 22.66 -7.92 19.27
C SER A 268 24.01 -7.43 18.72
N CYS A 269 24.11 -6.18 18.27
CA CYS A 269 25.35 -5.69 17.66
C CYS A 269 26.39 -5.18 18.66
N ASP A 270 25.97 -4.71 19.83
CA ASP A 270 26.87 -4.17 20.85
C ASP A 270 26.53 -4.61 22.28
N MET A 271 25.52 -5.47 22.44
CA MET A 271 25.07 -6.07 23.71
C MET A 271 24.69 -5.00 24.75
N ARG A 272 24.00 -3.94 24.33
CA ARG A 272 23.58 -2.83 25.20
C ARG A 272 22.09 -2.56 25.12
N PHE A 273 21.56 -1.92 26.15
CA PHE A 273 20.24 -1.29 26.11
C PHE A 273 20.36 0.11 25.53
N HIS A 274 19.41 0.48 24.67
CA HIS A 274 19.35 1.78 24.00
C HIS A 274 18.07 2.51 24.34
N ARG A 275 18.04 3.83 24.13
CA ARG A 275 16.82 4.62 24.36
C ARG A 275 16.13 5.03 23.07
N ASN A 276 14.82 5.25 23.14
CA ASN A 276 14.02 5.78 22.03
C ASN A 276 14.48 7.17 21.55
N THR A 277 15.19 7.91 22.41
CA THR A 277 15.78 9.22 22.13
C THR A 277 17.14 9.13 21.41
N GLU A 278 17.69 7.93 21.23
CA GLU A 278 18.97 7.72 20.54
C GLU A 278 18.76 7.47 19.05
N LEU A 279 19.67 7.99 18.22
CA LEU A 279 19.68 7.74 16.77
C LEU A 279 20.22 6.34 16.45
N VAL A 280 19.40 5.34 16.73
CA VAL A 280 19.73 3.93 16.57
C VAL A 280 18.76 3.24 15.62
N VAL A 281 19.27 2.23 14.93
CA VAL A 281 18.51 1.44 13.96
C VAL A 281 18.81 -0.05 14.14
N ALA A 282 17.83 -0.88 13.80
CA ALA A 282 17.98 -2.31 13.60
C ALA A 282 17.92 -2.62 12.10
N LEU A 283 18.82 -3.46 11.60
CA LEU A 283 18.78 -3.94 10.20
C LEU A 283 18.36 -5.40 10.16
N SER A 284 17.80 -5.85 9.03
CA SER A 284 17.44 -7.26 8.83
C SER A 284 18.63 -8.20 8.59
N SER A 285 19.82 -7.62 8.44
CA SER A 285 21.09 -8.33 8.34
C SER A 285 22.25 -7.36 8.56
N GLY A 286 23.16 -7.70 9.46
CA GLY A 286 24.46 -7.07 9.59
C GLY A 286 24.54 -5.93 10.59
N CYS A 287 25.53 -6.02 11.47
CA CYS A 287 25.90 -4.98 12.42
C CYS A 287 26.84 -3.94 11.79
N HIS A 288 26.28 -3.02 10.99
CA HIS A 288 27.05 -1.92 10.42
C HIS A 288 27.31 -0.82 11.47
N ARG A 289 28.50 -0.19 11.48
CA ARG A 289 28.77 0.85 12.50
C ARG A 289 27.79 2.03 12.42
N ARG A 290 27.51 2.54 11.22
CA ARG A 290 26.51 3.61 10.99
C ARG A 290 25.98 3.53 9.57
N ILE A 291 24.69 3.82 9.41
CA ILE A 291 24.05 3.99 8.11
C ILE A 291 23.44 5.37 8.01
N ARG A 292 23.30 5.87 6.78
CA ARG A 292 22.47 7.03 6.48
C ARG A 292 21.18 6.54 5.85
N VAL A 293 20.04 6.87 6.47
CA VAL A 293 18.70 6.54 6.00
C VAL A 293 18.12 7.78 5.31
N PHE A 294 17.48 7.60 4.17
CA PHE A 294 16.85 8.63 3.35
C PHE A 294 15.37 8.30 3.17
N ALA A 295 14.49 9.23 3.51
CA ALA A 295 13.07 9.10 3.18
C ALA A 295 12.87 9.22 1.66
N VAL A 296 12.13 8.28 1.06
CA VAL A 296 11.75 8.36 -0.35
C VAL A 296 10.48 9.21 -0.45
N ALA A 297 10.61 10.49 -0.80
CA ALA A 297 9.49 11.36 -1.11
C ALA A 297 9.62 11.96 -2.51
N GLY A 298 8.50 12.00 -3.23
CA GLY A 298 8.40 12.44 -4.61
C GLY A 298 8.70 13.93 -4.80
N ALA A 299 9.74 14.19 -5.59
CA ALA A 299 10.04 15.38 -6.41
C ALA A 299 9.96 16.82 -5.82
N ALA A 300 9.49 17.07 -4.60
CA ALA A 300 9.47 18.42 -4.03
C ALA A 300 9.69 18.39 -2.52
N SER A 301 10.70 19.15 -2.07
CA SER A 301 11.19 19.29 -0.68
C SER A 301 12.29 18.28 -0.32
N GLY A 302 13.43 18.80 0.15
CA GLY A 302 14.73 18.10 0.20
C GLY A 302 14.73 16.72 0.84
N ARG A 303 15.65 15.87 0.40
CA ARG A 303 15.89 14.52 0.95
C ARG A 303 16.21 14.62 2.45
N SER A 304 15.20 14.48 3.31
CA SER A 304 15.40 14.28 4.74
C SER A 304 16.21 13.00 4.92
N SER A 305 17.40 13.14 5.52
CA SER A 305 18.27 12.01 5.80
C SER A 305 18.77 12.08 7.22
N VAL A 306 18.89 10.92 7.86
CA VAL A 306 19.37 10.79 9.23
C VAL A 306 20.44 9.73 9.31
N VAL A 307 21.45 9.96 10.14
CA VAL A 307 22.50 8.98 10.40
C VAL A 307 22.15 8.24 11.68
N GLY A 308 21.92 6.93 11.56
CA GLY A 308 21.67 6.04 12.68
C GLY A 308 22.85 5.09 12.91
N ARG A 309 23.10 4.74 14.16
CA ARG A 309 23.99 3.61 14.52
C ARG A 309 23.20 2.32 14.39
N VAL A 310 23.73 1.30 13.72
CA VAL A 310 23.10 -0.02 13.76
C VAL A 310 23.51 -0.67 15.06
N VAL A 311 22.54 -0.89 15.93
CA VAL A 311 22.73 -1.46 17.27
C VAL A 311 22.17 -2.87 17.36
N ASP A 312 21.34 -3.26 16.40
CA ASP A 312 20.67 -4.53 16.41
C ASP A 312 20.60 -5.12 15.00
N ASP A 313 20.80 -6.42 14.89
CA ASP A 313 20.42 -7.23 13.75
C ASP A 313 19.10 -7.90 14.11
N CYS A 314 18.11 -7.73 13.24
CA CYS A 314 16.83 -8.34 13.39
C CYS A 314 16.81 -9.61 12.56
N ASP A 315 16.56 -10.74 13.21
CA ASP A 315 16.58 -12.02 12.54
C ASP A 315 15.41 -12.14 11.56
N SER A 316 15.73 -12.16 10.26
CA SER A 316 14.78 -12.37 9.17
C SER A 316 14.68 -13.85 8.74
N VAL A 317 15.46 -14.70 9.41
CA VAL A 317 15.60 -16.12 9.14
C VAL A 317 14.96 -16.96 10.23
N ASN A 318 15.27 -16.67 11.48
CA ASN A 318 14.65 -17.25 12.67
C ASN A 318 13.76 -16.19 13.35
N GLY A 319 12.84 -16.69 14.15
CA GLY A 319 11.87 -15.90 14.90
C GLY A 319 10.89 -16.84 15.59
N CYS A 320 10.03 -16.32 16.45
CA CYS A 320 9.10 -17.12 17.24
C CYS A 320 9.77 -18.19 18.10
N ARG A 321 10.93 -17.84 18.68
CA ARG A 321 11.64 -18.66 19.66
C ARG A 321 11.77 -17.93 20.98
N GLU A 322 11.98 -18.68 22.07
CA GLU A 322 12.16 -18.10 23.40
C GLU A 322 13.39 -17.20 23.49
N GLU A 323 14.47 -17.58 22.79
CA GLU A 323 15.72 -16.80 22.70
C GLU A 323 15.52 -15.41 22.07
N ASP A 324 14.52 -15.27 21.19
CA ASP A 324 14.18 -14.00 20.51
C ASP A 324 13.02 -13.26 21.19
N GLY A 325 12.68 -13.62 22.43
CA GLY A 325 11.52 -13.05 23.14
C GLY A 325 10.18 -13.33 22.45
N PHE A 326 10.12 -14.37 21.60
CA PHE A 326 8.97 -14.72 20.77
C PHE A 326 8.54 -13.63 19.77
N ALA A 327 9.47 -12.79 19.32
CA ALA A 327 9.21 -11.82 18.25
C ALA A 327 9.09 -12.52 16.87
N PRO A 328 8.15 -12.11 16.00
CA PRO A 328 8.11 -12.58 14.62
C PRO A 328 9.39 -12.25 13.85
N PRO A 329 9.78 -13.06 12.86
CA PRO A 329 10.92 -12.74 12.00
C PRO A 329 10.62 -11.43 11.29
N CYS A 330 11.55 -10.49 11.34
CA CYS A 330 11.34 -9.25 10.60
C CYS A 330 11.52 -9.44 9.10
N ARG A 331 11.02 -8.47 8.36
CA ARG A 331 11.18 -8.44 6.91
C ARG A 331 12.67 -8.33 6.57
N ASN A 332 13.11 -9.04 5.54
CA ASN A 332 14.49 -9.05 5.03
C ASN A 332 14.95 -7.72 4.39
N ASN A 333 14.14 -6.68 4.47
CA ASN A 333 14.41 -5.33 4.02
C ASN A 333 14.03 -4.27 5.08
N ALA A 334 13.75 -4.70 6.31
CA ALA A 334 13.34 -3.79 7.38
C ALA A 334 14.53 -2.96 7.89
N VAL A 335 14.25 -1.71 8.17
CA VAL A 335 15.10 -0.79 8.94
C VAL A 335 14.27 -0.38 10.16
N GLY A 336 14.49 -1.03 11.30
CA GLY A 336 13.80 -0.69 12.55
C GLY A 336 14.39 0.58 13.15
N GLY A 337 13.79 1.74 12.90
CA GLY A 337 14.27 3.02 13.42
C GLY A 337 13.64 3.36 14.77
N SER A 338 14.45 3.93 15.67
CA SER A 338 13.94 4.50 16.93
C SER A 338 12.95 5.65 16.67
N PRO A 339 12.09 6.01 17.64
CA PRO A 339 11.17 7.14 17.49
C PRO A 339 11.84 8.45 17.04
N VAL A 340 13.04 8.76 17.53
CA VAL A 340 13.77 9.96 17.11
C VAL A 340 14.29 9.88 15.66
N VAL A 341 14.55 8.68 15.12
CA VAL A 341 14.91 8.49 13.70
C VAL A 341 13.75 8.89 12.80
N TRP A 342 12.53 8.49 13.16
CA TRP A 342 11.29 8.88 12.47
C TRP A 342 11.08 10.40 12.52
N GLU A 343 11.20 11.00 13.71
CA GLU A 343 11.09 12.44 13.91
C GLU A 343 12.09 13.22 13.04
N LYS A 344 13.37 12.81 13.01
CA LYS A 344 14.41 13.47 12.20
C LYS A 344 14.21 13.33 10.70
N LEU A 345 13.51 12.30 10.25
CA LEU A 345 13.11 12.16 8.85
C LEU A 345 11.87 12.98 8.51
N GLY A 346 11.23 13.62 9.50
CA GLY A 346 9.96 14.33 9.32
C GLY A 346 8.79 13.38 9.07
N LEU A 347 8.90 12.13 9.52
CA LEU A 347 7.91 11.08 9.30
C LEU A 347 7.01 10.94 10.52
N ASN A 348 5.73 10.69 10.28
CA ASN A 348 4.77 10.39 11.34
C ASN A 348 4.82 8.89 11.66
N ALA A 349 5.21 8.54 12.89
CA ALA A 349 5.31 7.15 13.35
C ALA A 349 3.98 6.37 13.30
N SER A 350 2.83 7.06 13.29
CA SER A 350 1.51 6.42 13.15
C SER A 350 1.19 5.92 11.73
N VAL A 351 2.04 6.23 10.74
CA VAL A 351 2.00 5.63 9.40
C VAL A 351 2.39 4.14 9.46
N GLY A 352 3.09 3.73 10.52
CA GLY A 352 3.46 2.34 10.81
C GLY A 352 4.68 1.86 10.03
N GLU A 353 4.77 2.23 8.75
CA GLU A 353 5.89 1.90 7.87
C GLU A 353 6.18 3.04 6.88
N PHE A 354 7.39 3.13 6.34
CA PHE A 354 7.74 4.14 5.34
C PHE A 354 8.85 3.67 4.39
N GLU A 355 8.75 4.00 3.10
CA GLU A 355 9.79 3.64 2.13
C GLU A 355 11.06 4.50 2.30
N VAL A 356 12.20 3.83 2.45
CA VAL A 356 13.51 4.47 2.61
C VAL A 356 14.55 3.85 1.68
N VAL A 357 15.58 4.63 1.41
CA VAL A 357 16.87 4.13 0.90
C VAL A 357 17.89 4.32 2.01
N TRP A 358 18.86 3.42 2.14
CA TRP A 358 19.95 3.64 3.08
C TRP A 358 21.30 3.27 2.48
N SER A 359 22.36 3.83 3.04
CA SER A 359 23.74 3.53 2.64
C SER A 359 24.67 3.43 3.85
N CYS A 360 25.65 2.53 3.76
CA CYS A 360 26.72 2.44 4.75
C CYS A 360 27.60 3.68 4.70
N LEU A 361 27.91 4.26 5.86
CA LEU A 361 28.94 5.27 5.96
C LEU A 361 30.30 4.57 6.02
N LYS A 362 31.10 4.66 4.96
CA LYS A 362 32.50 4.23 5.00
C LYS A 362 33.23 5.07 6.05
N ASN A 363 34.00 4.42 6.94
CA ASN A 363 34.87 5.14 7.88
C ASN A 363 35.73 6.12 7.09
N ALA A 364 35.67 7.40 7.43
CA ALA A 364 36.41 8.44 6.76
C ALA A 364 37.92 8.21 6.90
N LYS A 365 38.51 7.56 5.90
CA LYS A 365 39.90 7.72 5.48
C LYS A 365 39.93 7.51 3.97
N GLU A 366 39.73 8.60 3.22
CA GLU A 366 40.52 8.90 2.01
C GLU A 366 40.17 10.29 1.44
N ARG A 367 41.17 11.17 1.60
CA ARG A 367 41.67 12.18 0.65
C ARG A 367 40.66 13.14 0.02
N PHE A 368 40.50 14.28 0.69
CA PHE A 368 40.57 15.55 -0.04
C PHE A 368 42.01 15.74 -0.52
N THR A 369 42.24 15.63 -1.83
CA THR A 369 43.34 16.33 -2.50
C THR A 369 42.96 16.60 -3.95
N THR A 370 42.87 17.89 -4.24
CA THR A 370 43.17 18.59 -5.50
C THR A 370 42.32 18.30 -6.73
N TYR A 371 41.36 19.20 -6.98
CA TYR A 371 41.16 19.72 -8.33
C TYR A 371 42.27 20.76 -8.60
N ARG A 372 43.05 20.53 -9.65
CA ARG A 372 43.72 21.61 -10.40
C ARG A 372 42.82 22.01 -11.55
#